data_AF-A0A251PNN6-F1
#
_entry.id   AF-A0A251PNN6-F1
#
_cell.length_a   1.000
_cell.length_b   1.000
_cell.length_c   1.000
_cell.angle_alpha   90.00
_cell.angle_beta   90.00
_cell.angle_gamma   90.00
#
_symmetry.space_group_name_H-M   'P 1'
#
loop_
_entity.id
_entity.type
_entity.pdbx_description
1 polymer ?
#
loop_
_entity_poly.entity_id
_entity_poly.type
_entity_poly.pdbx_seq_one_letter_code
_entity_poly.pdbx_strand_id
1 'polypeptide(L)'
;MIKFTEARAHILDLISSSNYSTIEPNNLSLIRDSFFYMVQVGIGTPVEFQFLLMDTGGGLIWTQCQPCINCYRQTKTHIFVPSQSSTYRRLPCDHPLCHGDLPLYQCVNDECVYNIGYGGGSSTRGVVSYETFTFPLDATRTIDNMIFGCSNDNRNIQFSIHGVISGIMGLSLSPDSLVSQLADQTQRRFSYCLVPFTEAQMQPSVLRFGDTIPLPSSNVYTTPFVTPGGSNYYHLNLLDISVGMRPLMFPPGTFTARIGFSGGFFIDSGALISQLDQNLVNERNVYREVMRAFQNHYDSFHLQRLGRVPEGFPLCYKYPPEFNQFASLTYQLEGGNYVVDPKYVNFYNTQAGYFCVAMMPGTGKSILGAWHQQNMRVTYNGAINSLQFSTETCANDHP
;
A
#
# COMPACT_ATOMS: atom_id res chain seq x y z
N MET A 1 -25.34 35.34 -3.03
CA MET A 1 -25.19 35.73 -4.45
C MET A 1 -23.74 35.45 -4.84
N ILE A 2 -23.55 34.65 -5.87
CA ILE A 2 -22.29 34.09 -6.37
C ILE A 2 -21.37 35.18 -6.95
N LYS A 3 -20.04 35.00 -6.79
CA LYS A 3 -18.96 35.07 -7.80
C LYS A 3 -17.61 34.85 -7.09
N PHE A 4 -17.04 33.64 -7.03
CA PHE A 4 -16.08 33.08 -8.01
C PHE A 4 -15.65 34.09 -9.08
N THR A 5 -14.37 34.51 -9.12
CA THR A 5 -13.27 34.06 -9.99
C THR A 5 -12.04 34.97 -9.78
N GLU A 6 -10.84 34.50 -10.14
CA GLU A 6 -9.61 35.28 -10.40
C GLU A 6 -8.65 35.61 -9.25
N ALA A 7 -8.05 34.56 -8.68
CA ALA A 7 -6.66 34.62 -8.21
C ALA A 7 -5.94 33.27 -8.43
N ARG A 8 -6.15 32.67 -9.62
CA ARG A 8 -5.53 31.40 -10.04
C ARG A 8 -4.88 31.50 -11.43
N ALA A 9 -4.33 32.67 -11.77
CA ALA A 9 -3.83 32.97 -13.12
C ALA A 9 -2.65 33.95 -13.16
N HIS A 10 -1.61 33.77 -12.34
CA HIS A 10 -0.38 34.56 -12.50
C HIS A 10 0.95 33.84 -12.25
N ILE A 11 0.97 32.50 -12.39
CA ILE A 11 2.21 31.72 -12.57
C ILE A 11 1.94 30.59 -13.58
N LEU A 12 1.49 30.95 -14.78
CA LEU A 12 1.38 30.00 -15.90
C LEU A 12 1.81 30.58 -17.24
N ASP A 13 2.44 31.77 -17.27
CA ASP A 13 2.74 32.46 -18.54
C ASP A 13 4.22 32.85 -18.72
N LEU A 14 5.14 31.98 -18.30
CA LEU A 14 6.57 32.19 -18.55
C LEU A 14 7.36 31.00 -19.11
N ILE A 15 6.72 29.92 -19.53
CA ILE A 15 7.40 28.87 -20.32
C ILE A 15 6.47 28.36 -21.42
N SER A 16 6.39 29.12 -22.50
CA SER A 16 5.89 28.67 -23.80
C SER A 16 7.04 28.77 -24.80
N SER A 17 7.85 27.71 -24.89
CA SER A 17 8.45 27.27 -26.16
C SER A 17 9.24 25.97 -25.97
N SER A 18 8.54 24.85 -25.98
CA SER A 18 9.10 23.57 -26.42
C SER A 18 7.95 22.60 -26.65
N ASN A 19 7.93 21.98 -27.83
CA ASN A 19 6.95 20.97 -28.22
C ASN A 19 6.93 19.85 -27.17
N TYR A 20 5.89 19.84 -26.32
CA TYR A 20 5.58 18.68 -25.51
C TYR A 20 4.86 17.68 -26.39
N SER A 21 5.55 16.60 -26.75
CA SER A 21 4.85 15.33 -26.92
C SER A 21 4.05 15.07 -25.62
N THR A 22 2.78 14.72 -25.76
CA THR A 22 2.02 14.08 -24.68
C THR A 22 2.73 12.78 -24.33
N ILE A 23 3.51 12.77 -23.24
CA ILE A 23 4.18 11.56 -22.76
C ILE A 23 3.49 11.12 -21.47
N GLU A 24 2.78 9.99 -21.56
CA GLU A 24 2.03 9.25 -20.53
C GLU A 24 2.97 8.57 -19.51
N PRO A 25 2.62 8.49 -18.20
CA PRO A 25 3.33 7.66 -17.24
C PRO A 25 2.98 6.20 -17.47
N ASN A 26 4.03 5.42 -17.69
CA ASN A 26 3.92 4.07 -18.16
C ASN A 26 4.01 3.05 -17.02
N ASN A 27 3.65 1.82 -17.37
CA ASN A 27 3.41 0.71 -16.45
C ASN A 27 4.66 0.29 -15.65
N LEU A 28 4.47 -0.39 -14.51
CA LEU A 28 5.54 -1.01 -13.72
C LEU A 28 5.32 -2.51 -13.55
N SER A 29 6.39 -3.30 -13.71
CA SER A 29 6.33 -4.75 -13.50
C SER A 29 6.12 -5.02 -12.02
N LEU A 30 4.97 -5.58 -11.68
CA LEU A 30 4.60 -5.97 -10.34
C LEU A 30 4.93 -7.44 -10.13
N ILE A 31 5.97 -7.69 -9.34
CA ILE A 31 6.57 -9.00 -9.11
C ILE A 31 6.36 -9.37 -7.64
N ARG A 32 6.06 -10.63 -7.37
CA ARG A 32 5.91 -11.15 -6.02
C ARG A 32 7.21 -11.79 -5.55
N ASP A 33 7.71 -11.35 -4.41
CA ASP A 33 8.80 -11.99 -3.69
C ASP A 33 8.31 -12.44 -2.31
N SER A 34 8.12 -13.76 -2.15
CA SER A 34 7.47 -14.35 -0.98
C SER A 34 6.08 -13.71 -0.74
N PHE A 35 5.91 -12.96 0.35
CA PHE A 35 4.67 -12.29 0.73
C PHE A 35 4.60 -10.80 0.35
N PHE A 36 5.57 -10.32 -0.44
CA PHE A 36 5.63 -8.92 -0.84
C PHE A 36 5.41 -8.76 -2.34
N TYR A 37 4.67 -7.73 -2.73
CA TYR A 37 4.57 -7.31 -4.13
C TYR A 37 5.48 -6.10 -4.33
N MET A 38 6.45 -6.24 -5.21
CA MET A 38 7.49 -5.25 -5.47
C MET A 38 7.49 -4.82 -6.94
N VAL A 39 8.03 -3.64 -7.19
CA VAL A 39 8.21 -3.08 -8.53
C VAL A 39 9.68 -2.81 -8.79
N GLN A 40 10.07 -2.91 -10.05
CA GLN A 40 11.42 -2.57 -10.49
C GLN A 40 11.45 -1.12 -11.01
N VAL A 41 12.35 -0.31 -10.48
CA VAL A 41 12.61 1.05 -10.96
C VAL A 41 14.11 1.26 -11.15
N GLY A 42 14.50 2.04 -12.15
CA GLY A 42 15.87 2.54 -12.27
C GLY A 42 16.04 3.82 -11.45
N ILE A 43 17.17 3.97 -10.77
CA ILE A 43 17.50 5.14 -9.96
C ILE A 43 18.94 5.55 -10.30
N GLY A 44 19.16 6.83 -10.59
CA GLY A 44 20.50 7.40 -10.80
C GLY A 44 20.95 7.52 -12.25
N THR A 45 22.08 8.20 -12.43
CA THR A 45 22.79 8.35 -13.70
C THR A 45 24.28 8.06 -13.51
N PRO A 46 24.81 6.89 -13.93
CA PRO A 46 24.13 5.84 -14.71
C PRO A 46 23.01 5.13 -13.94
N VAL A 47 22.07 4.52 -14.68
CA VAL A 47 20.88 3.89 -14.10
C VAL A 47 21.25 2.63 -13.32
N GLU A 48 20.84 2.56 -12.06
CA GLU A 48 20.88 1.35 -11.24
C GLU A 48 19.45 0.86 -10.94
N PHE A 49 19.17 -0.41 -11.24
CA PHE A 49 17.85 -0.97 -10.97
C PHE A 49 17.69 -1.40 -9.50
N GLN A 50 16.59 -0.95 -8.91
CA GLN A 50 16.18 -1.17 -7.53
C GLN A 50 14.81 -1.86 -7.51
N PHE A 51 14.58 -2.70 -6.50
CA PHE A 51 13.29 -3.37 -6.31
C PHE A 51 12.63 -2.83 -5.05
N LEU A 52 11.50 -2.16 -5.21
CA LEU A 52 10.82 -1.46 -4.11
C LEU A 52 9.50 -2.16 -3.80
N LEU A 53 9.21 -2.39 -2.52
CA LEU A 53 7.89 -2.85 -2.07
C LEU A 53 6.82 -1.83 -2.50
N MET A 54 5.73 -2.30 -3.10
CA MET A 54 4.57 -1.47 -3.43
C MET A 54 3.73 -1.23 -2.16
N ASP A 55 3.64 0.03 -1.73
CA ASP A 55 3.00 0.40 -0.47
C ASP A 55 1.99 1.54 -0.66
N THR A 56 0.69 1.21 -0.65
CA THR A 56 -0.39 2.21 -0.73
C THR A 56 -0.68 2.94 0.59
N GLY A 57 -0.12 2.47 1.71
CA GLY A 57 -0.12 3.17 2.99
C GLY A 57 1.04 4.16 3.15
N GLY A 58 2.12 3.99 2.38
CA GLY A 58 3.35 4.78 2.48
C GLY A 58 3.36 6.08 1.65
N GLY A 59 4.04 7.10 2.16
CA GLY A 59 4.31 8.37 1.46
C GLY A 59 5.60 8.32 0.65
N LEU A 60 6.72 8.57 1.30
CA LEU A 60 8.05 8.64 0.69
C LEU A 60 8.45 7.36 -0.06
N ILE A 61 8.89 7.51 -1.30
CA ILE A 61 9.69 6.50 -2.00
C ILE A 61 11.09 6.50 -1.39
N TRP A 62 11.65 5.36 -0.97
CA TRP A 62 13.03 5.31 -0.46
C TRP A 62 13.74 4.01 -0.82
N THR A 63 15.07 4.04 -0.82
CA THR A 63 15.97 2.87 -0.99
C THR A 63 17.14 2.94 -0.01
N GLN A 64 17.75 1.81 0.35
CA GLN A 64 18.98 1.79 1.14
C GLN A 64 20.13 2.44 0.36
N CYS A 65 20.88 3.29 1.05
CA CYS A 65 21.96 4.09 0.54
C CYS A 65 23.26 3.92 1.33
N GLN A 66 24.38 4.15 0.66
CA GLN A 66 25.67 4.36 1.30
C GLN A 66 25.91 5.84 1.68
N PRO A 67 26.67 6.12 2.75
CA PRO A 67 27.20 5.17 3.73
C PRO A 67 26.07 4.63 4.62
N CYS A 68 26.08 3.33 4.85
CA CYS A 68 25.07 2.68 5.69
C CYS A 68 25.51 2.66 7.17
N ILE A 69 24.60 3.04 8.07
CA ILE A 69 24.75 2.97 9.54
C ILE A 69 24.16 1.65 10.06
N ASN A 70 22.87 1.43 9.81
CA ASN A 70 22.19 0.15 10.06
C ASN A 70 21.42 -0.21 8.79
N CYS A 71 21.73 -1.35 8.17
CA CYS A 71 21.02 -1.80 6.98
C CYS A 71 20.78 -3.29 7.06
N TYR A 72 19.67 -3.72 6.47
CA TYR A 72 19.47 -5.12 6.19
C TYR A 72 20.27 -5.52 4.95
N ARG A 73 20.59 -6.81 4.86
CA ARG A 73 21.43 -7.34 3.79
C ARG A 73 20.63 -7.44 2.49
N GLN A 74 21.11 -6.77 1.44
CA GLN A 74 20.67 -6.99 0.06
C GLN A 74 21.62 -8.00 -0.60
N THR A 75 21.12 -9.16 -1.02
CA THR A 75 21.92 -10.24 -1.62
C THR A 75 21.76 -10.34 -3.12
N LYS A 76 20.68 -9.75 -3.66
CA LYS A 76 20.33 -9.75 -5.09
C LYS A 76 20.28 -8.35 -5.70
N THR A 77 20.33 -7.31 -4.87
CA THR A 77 20.40 -5.90 -5.26
C THR A 77 21.59 -5.22 -4.59
N HIS A 78 21.99 -4.07 -5.13
CA HIS A 78 23.06 -3.25 -4.56
C HIS A 78 22.47 -2.13 -3.71
N ILE A 79 23.16 -1.80 -2.61
CA ILE A 79 22.88 -0.57 -1.86
C ILE A 79 23.24 0.60 -2.79
N PHE A 80 22.30 1.51 -3.01
CA PHE A 80 22.51 2.66 -3.89
C PHE A 80 23.66 3.53 -3.36
N VAL A 81 24.54 4.02 -4.25
CA VAL A 81 25.67 4.87 -3.86
C VAL A 81 25.46 6.27 -4.43
N PRO A 82 24.93 7.22 -3.63
CA PRO A 82 24.58 8.55 -4.11
C PRO A 82 25.72 9.30 -4.80
N SER A 83 26.94 9.13 -4.31
CA SER A 83 28.13 9.78 -4.88
C SER A 83 28.53 9.27 -6.26
N GLN A 84 27.96 8.17 -6.73
CA GLN A 84 28.20 7.60 -8.06
C GLN A 84 27.15 8.04 -9.09
N SER A 85 26.06 8.68 -8.65
CA SER A 85 25.04 9.23 -9.53
C SER A 85 25.31 10.71 -9.81
N SER A 86 25.41 11.07 -11.09
CA SER A 86 25.58 12.47 -11.53
C SER A 86 24.32 13.32 -11.38
N THR A 87 23.16 12.70 -11.17
CA THR A 87 21.86 13.36 -11.03
C THR A 87 21.36 13.44 -9.58
N TYR A 88 22.07 12.81 -8.64
CA TYR A 88 21.77 12.87 -7.21
C TYR A 88 21.97 14.28 -6.66
N ARG A 89 20.96 14.81 -5.97
CA ARG A 89 21.05 16.08 -5.25
C ARG A 89 20.30 16.00 -3.93
N ARG A 90 20.83 16.57 -2.86
CA ARG A 90 20.10 16.65 -1.58
C ARG A 90 18.96 17.65 -1.70
N LEU A 91 17.83 17.35 -1.04
CA LEU A 91 16.72 18.29 -0.95
C LEU A 91 17.14 19.46 -0.03
N PRO A 92 17.06 20.71 -0.48
CA PRO A 92 17.39 21.87 0.35
C PRO A 92 16.50 21.96 1.60
N CYS A 93 17.06 22.43 2.71
CA CYS A 93 16.31 22.54 3.97
C CYS A 93 15.17 23.58 3.93
N ASP A 94 15.24 24.58 3.05
CA ASP A 94 14.17 25.56 2.84
C ASP A 94 13.00 25.00 2.00
N HIS A 95 13.12 23.76 1.52
CA HIS A 95 12.02 23.10 0.82
C HIS A 95 10.81 22.89 1.75
N PRO A 96 9.55 23.08 1.27
CA PRO A 96 8.34 22.95 2.09
C PRO A 96 8.13 21.61 2.80
N LEU A 97 8.79 20.54 2.32
CA LEU A 97 8.76 19.25 3.00
C LEU A 97 9.57 19.23 4.30
N CYS A 98 10.53 20.14 4.46
CA CYS A 98 11.54 20.16 5.51
C CYS A 98 11.42 21.39 6.42
N HIS A 99 10.70 22.41 5.97
CA HIS A 99 10.52 23.69 6.63
C HIS A 99 9.13 24.28 6.29
N GLY A 100 8.53 25.02 7.22
CA GLY A 100 7.21 25.66 7.05
C GLY A 100 6.26 25.35 8.21
N ASP A 101 4.96 25.60 7.99
CA ASP A 101 3.93 25.47 9.03
C ASP A 101 3.64 24.00 9.41
N LEU A 102 3.72 23.09 8.44
CA LEU A 102 3.45 21.66 8.59
C LEU A 102 4.45 20.80 7.78
N PRO A 103 5.75 20.84 8.11
CA PRO A 103 6.75 20.08 7.37
C PRO A 103 6.60 18.58 7.65
N LEU A 104 6.83 17.74 6.63
CA LEU A 104 6.85 16.29 6.81
C LEU A 104 8.14 15.80 7.48
N TYR A 105 9.23 16.55 7.27
CA TYR A 105 10.59 16.19 7.63
C TYR A 105 11.27 17.36 8.35
N GLN A 106 12.45 17.10 8.90
CA GLN A 106 13.15 18.09 9.71
C GLN A 106 14.52 18.39 9.10
N CYS A 107 14.87 19.67 8.99
CA CYS A 107 16.24 20.05 8.71
C CYS A 107 17.13 19.75 9.93
N VAL A 108 18.13 18.87 9.76
CA VAL A 108 19.10 18.51 10.78
C VAL A 108 20.49 18.60 10.15
N ASN A 109 21.36 19.46 10.69
CA ASN A 109 22.72 19.68 10.18
C ASN A 109 22.74 19.99 8.66
N ASP A 110 21.90 20.92 8.23
CA ASP A 110 21.74 21.33 6.82
C ASP A 110 21.31 20.21 5.86
N GLU A 111 20.75 19.12 6.39
CA GLU A 111 20.15 18.03 5.62
C GLU A 111 18.66 17.90 5.95
N CYS A 112 17.82 17.74 4.94
CA CYS A 112 16.42 17.38 5.16
C CYS A 112 16.33 15.89 5.53
N VAL A 113 16.10 15.61 6.81
CA VAL A 113 16.10 14.26 7.37
C VAL A 113 14.69 13.76 7.59
N TYR A 114 14.38 12.59 7.03
CA TYR A 114 13.16 11.87 7.33
C TYR A 114 13.41 10.79 8.38
N ASN A 115 12.38 10.48 9.17
CA ASN A 115 12.37 9.38 10.12
C ASN A 115 10.97 8.76 10.13
N ILE A 116 10.82 7.60 9.50
CA ILE A 116 9.55 6.92 9.32
C ILE A 116 9.56 5.64 10.15
N GLY A 117 8.52 5.48 10.98
CA GLY A 117 8.21 4.24 11.67
C GLY A 117 7.10 3.49 10.95
N TYR A 118 7.25 2.18 10.82
CA TYR A 118 6.25 1.29 10.25
C TYR A 118 5.57 0.45 11.34
N GLY A 119 4.41 -0.11 10.99
CA GLY A 119 3.76 -1.12 11.82
C GLY A 119 4.71 -2.27 12.17
N GLY A 120 4.59 -2.83 13.38
CA GLY A 120 5.47 -3.89 13.85
C GLY A 120 6.82 -3.42 14.41
N GLY A 121 7.08 -2.10 14.44
CA GLY A 121 8.23 -1.52 15.14
C GLY A 121 9.51 -1.41 14.30
N SER A 122 9.41 -1.57 12.98
CA SER A 122 10.51 -1.27 12.07
C SER A 122 10.55 0.23 11.74
N SER A 123 11.72 0.72 11.33
CA SER A 123 11.92 2.13 11.01
C SER A 123 13.01 2.34 9.97
N THR A 124 12.91 3.46 9.26
CA THR A 124 13.85 3.92 8.25
C THR A 124 14.12 5.40 8.45
N ARG A 125 15.38 5.78 8.40
CA ARG A 125 15.86 7.16 8.55
C ARG A 125 16.94 7.42 7.52
N GLY A 126 16.89 8.61 6.94
CA GLY A 126 17.80 9.01 5.88
C GLY A 126 17.61 10.46 5.48
N VAL A 127 18.26 10.82 4.37
CA VAL A 127 18.19 12.16 3.79
C VAL A 127 17.20 12.16 2.64
N VAL A 128 16.31 13.14 2.60
CA VAL A 128 15.42 13.37 1.47
C VAL A 128 16.23 14.06 0.36
N SER A 129 16.10 13.54 -0.85
CA SER A 129 16.93 13.91 -1.98
C SER A 129 16.13 13.91 -3.28
N TYR A 130 16.69 14.53 -4.30
CA TYR A 130 16.29 14.42 -5.70
C TYR A 130 17.14 13.38 -6.42
N GLU A 131 16.52 12.67 -7.34
CA GLU A 131 17.20 11.78 -8.27
C GLU A 131 16.41 11.63 -9.58
N THR A 132 17.07 11.14 -10.63
CA THR A 132 16.44 10.71 -11.86
C THR A 132 15.98 9.26 -11.75
N PHE A 133 14.69 9.02 -11.99
CA PHE A 133 14.08 7.69 -11.99
C PHE A 133 13.84 7.21 -13.42
N THR A 134 14.05 5.91 -13.68
CA THR A 134 13.76 5.27 -14.98
C THR A 134 12.66 4.22 -14.82
N PHE A 135 11.62 4.27 -15.67
CA PHE A 135 10.48 3.35 -15.65
C PHE A 135 10.56 2.41 -16.86
N PRO A 136 10.90 1.11 -16.67
CA PRO A 136 11.46 0.28 -17.74
C PRO A 136 10.47 -0.33 -18.75
N LEU A 137 9.16 -0.37 -18.48
CA LEU A 137 8.22 -1.16 -19.30
C LEU A 137 7.92 -0.57 -20.68
N ASP A 138 8.06 0.73 -20.91
CA ASP A 138 7.58 1.35 -22.15
C ASP A 138 8.56 2.43 -22.67
N ALA A 139 9.78 2.00 -23.02
CA ALA A 139 10.97 2.82 -23.30
C ALA A 139 11.64 3.35 -22.02
N THR A 140 12.96 3.52 -22.05
CA THR A 140 13.80 4.00 -20.93
C THR A 140 13.51 5.48 -20.60
N ARG A 141 12.26 5.80 -20.26
CA ARG A 141 11.81 7.13 -19.90
C ARG A 141 12.36 7.46 -18.52
N THR A 142 12.96 8.63 -18.43
CA THR A 142 13.44 9.20 -17.19
C THR A 142 12.49 10.26 -16.65
N ILE A 143 12.39 10.35 -15.34
CA ILE A 143 11.74 11.44 -14.62
C ILE A 143 12.79 12.05 -13.72
N ASP A 144 13.19 13.27 -14.05
CA ASP A 144 14.20 14.01 -13.29
C ASP A 144 13.60 14.64 -12.04
N ASN A 145 14.45 14.88 -11.05
CA ASN A 145 14.08 15.56 -9.80
C ASN A 145 12.93 14.87 -9.04
N MET A 146 12.86 13.55 -9.11
CA MET A 146 12.00 12.77 -8.22
C MET A 146 12.50 12.88 -6.80
N ILE A 147 11.61 13.27 -5.89
CA ILE A 147 11.85 13.29 -4.45
C ILE A 147 11.82 11.85 -3.94
N PHE A 148 12.88 11.45 -3.26
CA PHE A 148 13.00 10.14 -2.64
C PHE A 148 13.86 10.20 -1.37
N GLY A 149 13.77 9.17 -0.55
CA GLY A 149 14.56 8.97 0.65
C GLY A 149 15.79 8.11 0.37
N CYS A 150 16.95 8.64 0.71
CA CYS A 150 18.20 7.92 0.70
C CYS A 150 18.48 7.40 2.12
N SER A 151 18.13 6.14 2.37
CA SER A 151 18.09 5.56 3.72
C SER A 151 19.43 5.00 4.16
N ASN A 152 19.95 5.44 5.31
CA ASN A 152 21.17 4.89 5.89
C ASN A 152 20.98 4.24 7.28
N ASP A 153 19.83 4.41 7.93
CA ASP A 153 19.51 3.78 9.21
C ASP A 153 18.14 3.08 9.14
N ASN A 154 18.18 1.79 8.81
CA ASN A 154 17.06 0.88 8.64
C ASN A 154 17.09 -0.16 9.76
N ARG A 155 16.11 -0.09 10.68
CA ARG A 155 16.07 -0.94 11.87
C ARG A 155 14.87 -1.87 11.85
N ASN A 156 15.11 -3.13 12.19
CA ASN A 156 14.09 -4.19 12.25
C ASN A 156 13.29 -4.37 10.95
N ILE A 157 13.77 -3.86 9.82
CA ILE A 157 13.16 -4.09 8.52
C ILE A 157 13.53 -5.50 8.07
N GLN A 158 12.50 -6.34 7.91
CA GLN A 158 12.63 -7.71 7.45
C GLN A 158 11.75 -7.87 6.22
N PHE A 159 12.38 -7.74 5.06
CA PHE A 159 11.78 -8.19 3.82
C PHE A 159 11.97 -9.71 3.67
N SER A 160 11.54 -10.23 2.51
CA SER A 160 11.79 -11.60 2.09
C SER A 160 13.25 -12.03 2.30
N ILE A 161 13.43 -13.30 2.66
CA ILE A 161 14.74 -13.94 2.87
C ILE A 161 15.65 -13.91 1.62
N HIS A 162 15.08 -13.61 0.45
CA HIS A 162 15.83 -13.55 -0.80
C HIS A 162 16.68 -12.29 -0.96
N GLY A 163 16.51 -11.27 -0.10
CA GLY A 163 17.35 -10.06 -0.09
C GLY A 163 17.29 -9.25 -1.39
N VAL A 164 16.12 -9.23 -2.03
CA VAL A 164 15.85 -8.52 -3.30
C VAL A 164 15.40 -7.09 -3.04
N ILE A 165 14.41 -6.90 -2.16
CA ILE A 165 13.79 -5.59 -1.90
C ILE A 165 14.80 -4.62 -1.27
N SER A 166 15.02 -3.48 -1.93
CA SER A 166 15.98 -2.45 -1.54
C SER A 166 15.34 -1.24 -0.87
N GLY A 167 14.02 -1.16 -0.86
CA GLY A 167 13.26 -0.15 -0.12
C GLY A 167 11.76 -0.22 -0.42
N ILE A 168 11.08 0.92 -0.32
CA ILE A 168 9.61 1.02 -0.44
C ILE A 168 9.24 2.13 -1.42
N MET A 169 8.25 1.86 -2.27
CA MET A 169 7.59 2.83 -3.13
C MET A 169 6.25 3.19 -2.52
N GLY A 170 6.16 4.37 -1.90
CA GLY A 170 4.91 4.88 -1.37
C GLY A 170 3.98 5.40 -2.46
N LEU A 171 2.70 5.03 -2.35
CA LEU A 171 1.62 5.36 -3.29
C LEU A 171 0.45 6.10 -2.62
N SER A 172 0.59 6.49 -1.34
CA SER A 172 -0.44 7.22 -0.57
C SER A 172 -0.73 8.63 -1.11
N LEU A 173 -1.62 9.38 -0.45
CA LEU A 173 -1.94 10.77 -0.77
C LEU A 173 -0.86 11.77 -0.34
N SER A 174 0.23 11.31 0.28
CA SER A 174 1.34 12.17 0.72
C SER A 174 1.94 12.95 -0.46
N PRO A 175 2.32 14.22 -0.32
CA PRO A 175 2.84 15.03 -1.42
C PRO A 175 4.12 14.49 -2.06
N ASP A 176 4.88 13.67 -1.34
CA ASP A 176 6.12 13.03 -1.75
C ASP A 176 5.95 11.57 -2.21
N SER A 177 4.72 11.06 -2.32
CA SER A 177 4.45 9.76 -2.93
C SER A 177 4.63 9.79 -4.44
N LEU A 178 4.85 8.62 -5.06
CA LEU A 178 4.97 8.53 -6.51
C LEU A 178 3.73 9.11 -7.21
N VAL A 179 2.55 8.79 -6.68
CA VAL A 179 1.26 9.19 -7.26
C VAL A 179 1.08 10.71 -7.20
N SER A 180 1.53 11.35 -6.12
CA SER A 180 1.48 12.81 -5.99
C SER A 180 2.50 13.50 -6.88
N GLN A 181 3.73 12.99 -6.97
CA GLN A 181 4.78 13.56 -7.80
C GLN A 181 4.47 13.44 -9.30
N LEU A 182 3.75 12.38 -9.70
CA LEU A 182 3.30 12.17 -11.08
C LEU A 182 1.84 12.59 -11.32
N ALA A 183 1.26 13.39 -10.43
CA ALA A 183 -0.17 13.72 -10.47
C ALA A 183 -0.61 14.37 -11.79
N ASP A 184 0.19 15.30 -12.33
CA ASP A 184 -0.15 16.02 -13.56
C ASP A 184 -0.23 15.09 -14.78
N GLN A 185 0.54 14.00 -14.75
CA GLN A 185 0.63 13.06 -15.86
C GLN A 185 -0.30 11.85 -15.68
N THR A 186 -0.54 11.42 -14.43
CA THR A 186 -1.36 10.24 -14.11
C THR A 186 -2.79 10.60 -13.71
N GLN A 187 -3.09 11.87 -13.49
CA GLN A 187 -4.31 12.33 -12.81
C GLN A 187 -4.48 11.70 -11.41
N ARG A 188 -3.37 11.32 -10.76
CA ARG A 188 -3.36 10.52 -9.52
C ARG A 188 -4.12 9.19 -9.66
N ARG A 189 -4.14 8.62 -10.86
CA ARG A 189 -4.79 7.34 -11.14
C ARG A 189 -3.74 6.24 -11.23
N PHE A 190 -3.96 5.17 -10.48
CA PHE A 190 -3.16 3.95 -10.61
C PHE A 190 -3.99 2.71 -10.29
N SER A 191 -3.57 1.57 -10.82
CA SER A 191 -4.27 0.30 -10.61
C SER A 191 -3.33 -0.90 -10.58
N TYR A 192 -3.65 -1.87 -9.74
CA TYR A 192 -2.95 -3.14 -9.66
C TYR A 192 -3.93 -4.30 -9.51
N CYS A 193 -3.42 -5.51 -9.76
CA CYS A 193 -4.11 -6.76 -9.49
C CYS A 193 -3.12 -7.74 -8.84
N LEU A 194 -3.37 -8.15 -7.59
CA LEU A 194 -2.42 -8.97 -6.83
C LEU A 194 -2.58 -10.46 -7.13
N VAL A 195 -1.56 -11.05 -7.76
CA VAL A 195 -1.50 -12.49 -8.03
C VAL A 195 -1.44 -13.29 -6.73
N PRO A 196 -2.37 -14.22 -6.46
CA PRO A 196 -2.47 -14.90 -5.17
C PRO A 196 -1.19 -15.59 -4.70
N PHE A 197 -0.88 -15.52 -3.40
CA PHE A 197 0.33 -16.10 -2.80
C PHE A 197 0.48 -17.60 -3.03
N THR A 198 -0.64 -18.32 -3.17
CA THR A 198 -0.69 -19.76 -3.44
C THR A 198 -0.45 -20.13 -4.90
N GLU A 199 -0.49 -19.16 -5.81
CA GLU A 199 -0.37 -19.38 -7.26
C GLU A 199 1.03 -18.98 -7.74
N ALA A 200 1.61 -19.75 -8.65
CA ALA A 200 2.87 -19.37 -9.27
C ALA A 200 2.67 -18.13 -10.14
N GLN A 201 3.49 -17.09 -9.93
CA GLN A 201 3.52 -15.94 -10.81
C GLN A 201 4.45 -16.23 -12.00
N MET A 202 3.89 -16.81 -13.06
CA MET A 202 4.67 -17.21 -14.25
C MET A 202 5.17 -16.01 -15.05
N GLN A 203 4.43 -14.90 -15.03
CA GLN A 203 4.79 -13.62 -15.64
C GLN A 203 4.48 -12.49 -14.66
N PRO A 204 5.27 -11.39 -14.66
CA PRO A 204 4.95 -10.23 -13.84
C PRO A 204 3.52 -9.74 -14.10
N SER A 205 2.84 -9.37 -13.04
CA SER A 205 1.63 -8.55 -13.15
C SER A 205 2.02 -7.10 -13.41
N VAL A 206 1.07 -6.18 -13.58
CA VAL A 206 1.39 -4.81 -13.94
C VAL A 206 0.69 -3.78 -13.06
N LEU A 207 1.48 -2.88 -12.48
CA LEU A 207 1.01 -1.65 -11.85
C LEU A 207 0.85 -0.58 -12.94
N ARG A 208 -0.38 -0.14 -13.17
CA ARG A 208 -0.77 0.76 -14.25
C ARG A 208 -1.05 2.16 -13.74
N PHE A 209 -0.87 3.16 -14.58
CA PHE A 209 -1.04 4.57 -14.23
C PHE A 209 -1.82 5.32 -15.31
N GLY A 210 -2.56 6.36 -14.91
CA GLY A 210 -3.24 7.24 -15.86
C GLY A 210 -4.16 6.48 -16.81
N ASP A 211 -3.98 6.71 -18.12
CA ASP A 211 -4.85 6.17 -19.16
C ASP A 211 -4.45 4.76 -19.63
N THR A 212 -3.34 4.20 -19.11
CA THR A 212 -3.00 2.79 -19.33
C THR A 212 -3.88 1.83 -18.53
N ILE A 213 -4.59 2.34 -17.51
CA ILE A 213 -5.51 1.56 -16.69
C ILE A 213 -6.66 1.06 -17.58
N PRO A 214 -6.89 -0.28 -17.66
CA PRO A 214 -7.93 -0.82 -18.50
C PRO A 214 -9.29 -0.29 -18.07
N LEU A 215 -10.19 -0.16 -19.04
CA LEU A 215 -11.57 0.15 -18.71
C LEU A 215 -12.13 -0.90 -17.75
N PRO A 216 -12.91 -0.48 -16.74
CA PRO A 216 -13.44 -1.42 -15.76
C PRO A 216 -14.28 -2.49 -16.47
N SER A 217 -14.14 -3.74 -16.04
CA SER A 217 -15.01 -4.82 -16.53
C SER A 217 -16.46 -4.58 -16.11
N SER A 218 -17.42 -5.34 -16.63
CA SER A 218 -18.79 -5.32 -16.09
C SER A 218 -18.76 -5.74 -14.60
N ASN A 219 -19.47 -5.01 -13.73
CA ASN A 219 -19.56 -5.22 -12.26
C ASN A 219 -18.46 -4.61 -11.40
N VAL A 220 -18.08 -3.36 -11.68
CA VAL A 220 -17.15 -2.61 -10.83
C VAL A 220 -17.90 -1.83 -9.75
N TYR A 221 -17.47 -2.01 -8.51
CA TYR A 221 -17.93 -1.21 -7.39
C TYR A 221 -17.08 0.05 -7.26
N THR A 222 -17.68 1.14 -6.82
CA THR A 222 -16.99 2.41 -6.58
C THR A 222 -17.32 2.90 -5.18
N THR A 223 -16.30 3.18 -4.39
CA THR A 223 -16.42 3.69 -3.03
C THR A 223 -15.60 4.98 -2.89
N PRO A 224 -16.16 6.06 -2.34
CA PRO A 224 -15.45 7.32 -2.23
C PRO A 224 -14.29 7.21 -1.23
N PHE A 225 -13.19 7.93 -1.51
CA PHE A 225 -12.17 8.16 -0.51
C PHE A 225 -12.71 9.11 0.55
N VAL A 226 -12.45 8.78 1.82
CA VAL A 226 -12.64 9.68 2.95
C VAL A 226 -11.28 10.25 3.31
N THR A 227 -11.18 11.56 3.54
CA THR A 227 -9.90 12.18 3.93
C THR A 227 -10.05 12.81 5.31
N PRO A 228 -9.85 12.04 6.39
CA PRO A 228 -9.76 12.59 7.73
C PRO A 228 -8.68 13.67 7.76
N GLY A 229 -8.92 14.79 8.45
CA GLY A 229 -8.02 15.94 8.45
C GLY A 229 -6.56 15.54 8.73
N GLY A 230 -5.66 15.85 7.79
CA GLY A 230 -4.22 15.59 7.88
C GLY A 230 -3.78 14.15 7.61
N SER A 231 -4.69 13.22 7.28
CA SER A 231 -4.34 11.85 6.94
C SER A 231 -4.00 11.72 5.45
N ASN A 232 -2.89 11.04 5.15
CA ASN A 232 -2.48 10.75 3.78
C ASN A 232 -2.90 9.34 3.32
N TYR A 233 -3.59 8.55 4.14
CA TYR A 233 -4.06 7.23 3.74
C TYR A 233 -5.32 7.30 2.87
N TYR A 234 -5.50 6.31 2.00
CA TYR A 234 -6.76 6.09 1.29
C TYR A 234 -7.80 5.46 2.22
N HIS A 235 -8.41 6.27 3.08
CA HIS A 235 -9.50 5.79 3.92
C HIS A 235 -10.76 5.56 3.09
N LEU A 236 -11.50 4.52 3.47
CA LEU A 236 -12.78 4.13 2.87
C LEU A 236 -13.85 4.14 3.97
N ASN A 237 -15.08 4.42 3.58
CA ASN A 237 -16.20 4.38 4.50
C ASN A 237 -16.70 2.94 4.68
N LEU A 238 -16.21 2.26 5.72
CA LEU A 238 -16.68 0.93 6.11
C LEU A 238 -17.94 1.04 6.97
N LEU A 239 -19.02 0.41 6.53
CA LEU A 239 -20.33 0.48 7.20
C LEU A 239 -20.52 -0.68 8.18
N ASP A 240 -20.16 -1.90 7.77
CA ASP A 240 -20.27 -3.10 8.59
C ASP A 240 -19.33 -4.21 8.05
N ILE A 241 -19.19 -5.30 8.81
CA ILE A 241 -18.47 -6.51 8.39
C ILE A 241 -19.43 -7.69 8.46
N SER A 242 -19.41 -8.54 7.44
CA SER A 242 -20.12 -9.83 7.47
C SER A 242 -19.17 -11.01 7.56
N VAL A 243 -19.52 -11.97 8.41
CA VAL A 243 -18.85 -13.28 8.49
C VAL A 243 -19.89 -14.36 8.20
N GLY A 244 -19.61 -15.25 7.26
CA GLY A 244 -20.55 -16.31 6.85
C GLY A 244 -21.87 -15.75 6.32
N MET A 245 -21.80 -14.67 5.51
CA MET A 245 -22.95 -13.91 4.98
C MET A 245 -23.85 -13.24 6.03
N ARG A 246 -23.43 -13.19 7.31
CA ARG A 246 -24.19 -12.54 8.38
C ARG A 246 -23.53 -11.21 8.77
N PRO A 247 -24.21 -10.06 8.58
CA PRO A 247 -23.77 -8.77 9.10
C PRO A 247 -23.60 -8.80 10.63
N LEU A 248 -22.57 -8.13 11.15
CA LEU A 248 -22.32 -8.00 12.59
C LEU A 248 -23.03 -6.81 13.23
N MET A 249 -23.68 -5.98 12.41
CA MET A 249 -24.58 -4.90 12.81
C MET A 249 -23.87 -3.91 13.73
N PHE A 250 -22.66 -3.47 13.38
CA PHE A 250 -21.96 -2.44 14.13
C PHE A 250 -22.75 -1.11 14.14
N PRO A 251 -22.78 -0.38 15.27
CA PRO A 251 -23.42 0.94 15.30
C PRO A 251 -22.82 1.87 14.23
N PRO A 252 -23.63 2.77 13.62
CA PRO A 252 -23.10 3.78 12.72
C PRO A 252 -21.97 4.58 13.36
N GLY A 253 -20.93 4.87 12.58
CA GLY A 253 -19.75 5.60 13.05
C GLY A 253 -18.68 4.74 13.74
N THR A 254 -18.90 3.42 13.86
CA THR A 254 -17.91 2.50 14.46
C THR A 254 -16.53 2.59 13.80
N PHE A 255 -16.50 2.71 12.47
CA PHE A 255 -15.28 2.73 11.67
C PHE A 255 -14.82 4.14 11.28
N THR A 256 -15.48 5.19 11.76
CA THR A 256 -15.12 6.57 11.40
C THR A 256 -13.76 6.93 12.01
N ALA A 257 -12.93 7.59 11.21
CA ALA A 257 -11.67 8.14 11.69
C ALA A 257 -11.92 9.26 12.70
N ARG A 258 -11.13 9.28 13.76
CA ARG A 258 -11.27 10.17 14.92
C ARG A 258 -10.10 11.14 14.96
N ILE A 259 -10.27 12.19 15.77
CA ILE A 259 -9.22 13.15 16.08
C ILE A 259 -7.99 12.40 16.61
N GLY A 260 -6.80 12.79 16.15
CA GLY A 260 -5.54 12.14 16.51
C GLY A 260 -5.19 10.88 15.70
N PHE A 261 -5.74 10.74 14.49
CA PHE A 261 -5.45 9.64 13.56
C PHE A 261 -5.79 8.24 14.09
N SER A 262 -6.78 8.13 14.98
CA SER A 262 -7.31 6.84 15.45
C SER A 262 -8.64 6.50 14.78
N GLY A 263 -9.11 5.26 14.91
CA GLY A 263 -10.21 4.73 14.11
C GLY A 263 -9.91 4.71 12.61
N GLY A 264 -10.96 4.68 11.81
CA GLY A 264 -10.82 4.63 10.36
C GLY A 264 -10.60 3.22 9.82
N PHE A 265 -10.91 3.07 8.54
CA PHE A 265 -10.59 1.91 7.74
C PHE A 265 -9.90 2.39 6.46
N PHE A 266 -8.73 1.83 6.13
CA PHE A 266 -8.01 2.19 4.90
C PHE A 266 -7.43 0.94 4.24
N ILE A 267 -7.14 1.05 2.95
CA ILE A 267 -6.57 -0.03 2.14
C ILE A 267 -5.06 0.15 2.02
N ASP A 268 -4.30 -0.92 2.22
CA ASP A 268 -2.85 -0.87 2.28
C ASP A 268 -2.20 -2.15 1.71
N SER A 269 -1.50 -2.04 0.59
CA SER A 269 -0.73 -3.14 0.00
C SER A 269 0.58 -3.44 0.73
N GLY A 270 1.11 -2.48 1.51
CA GLY A 270 2.31 -2.65 2.33
C GLY A 270 2.02 -3.42 3.63
N ALA A 271 0.77 -3.41 4.09
CA ALA A 271 0.30 -4.25 5.19
C ALA A 271 -0.08 -5.65 4.66
N LEU A 272 0.71 -6.68 4.99
CA LEU A 272 0.43 -8.05 4.52
C LEU A 272 -0.94 -8.55 4.98
N ILE A 273 -1.19 -8.55 6.29
CA ILE A 273 -2.41 -9.09 6.90
C ILE A 273 -3.37 -7.96 7.26
N SER A 274 -4.66 -8.17 7.00
CA SER A 274 -5.69 -7.22 7.43
C SER A 274 -5.77 -7.11 8.94
N GLN A 275 -5.96 -5.89 9.41
CA GLN A 275 -6.02 -5.57 10.83
C GLN A 275 -7.34 -4.90 11.15
N LEU A 276 -7.93 -5.21 12.30
CA LEU A 276 -9.13 -4.51 12.79
C LEU A 276 -8.83 -3.85 14.12
N ASP A 277 -9.34 -2.64 14.31
CA ASP A 277 -9.11 -1.89 15.54
C ASP A 277 -9.62 -2.68 16.76
N GLN A 278 -8.74 -2.82 17.75
CA GLN A 278 -9.03 -3.44 19.04
C GLN A 278 -9.50 -2.44 20.10
N ASN A 279 -9.51 -1.14 19.81
CA ASN A 279 -10.05 -0.15 20.72
C ASN A 279 -11.57 -0.29 20.83
N LEU A 280 -12.10 0.04 22.01
CA LEU A 280 -13.55 0.02 22.23
C LEU A 280 -14.21 1.22 21.56
N VAL A 281 -15.28 0.95 20.81
CA VAL A 281 -16.13 1.93 20.15
C VAL A 281 -17.57 1.61 20.53
N ASN A 282 -18.23 2.52 21.26
CA ASN A 282 -19.58 2.27 21.79
C ASN A 282 -19.66 0.91 22.51
N GLU A 283 -18.66 0.65 23.38
CA GLU A 283 -18.51 -0.60 24.14
C GLU A 283 -18.25 -1.87 23.32
N ARG A 284 -18.11 -1.74 21.99
CA ARG A 284 -17.84 -2.84 21.07
C ARG A 284 -16.38 -2.87 20.65
N ASN A 285 -15.83 -4.07 20.57
CA ASN A 285 -14.47 -4.32 20.07
C ASN A 285 -14.61 -5.02 18.73
N VAL A 286 -14.38 -4.28 17.64
CA VAL A 286 -14.59 -4.75 16.27
C VAL A 286 -13.82 -6.04 16.01
N TYR A 287 -12.52 -6.02 16.28
CA TYR A 287 -11.66 -7.19 16.09
C TYR A 287 -12.18 -8.41 16.84
N ARG A 288 -12.49 -8.28 18.14
CA ARG A 288 -12.96 -9.38 18.98
C ARG A 288 -14.27 -9.97 18.47
N GLU A 289 -15.18 -9.13 18.00
CA GLU A 289 -16.49 -9.58 17.53
C GLU A 289 -16.42 -10.28 16.18
N VAL A 290 -15.60 -9.79 15.25
CA VAL A 290 -15.32 -10.48 13.99
C VAL A 290 -14.65 -11.83 14.25
N MET A 291 -13.62 -11.88 15.11
CA MET A 291 -12.95 -13.12 15.46
C MET A 291 -13.87 -14.10 16.19
N ARG A 292 -14.78 -13.61 17.04
CA ARG A 292 -15.81 -14.44 17.68
C ARG A 292 -16.79 -15.02 16.66
N ALA A 293 -17.16 -14.28 15.63
CA ALA A 293 -18.05 -14.78 14.58
C ALA A 293 -17.38 -15.92 13.79
N PHE A 294 -16.11 -15.78 13.42
CA PHE A 294 -15.33 -16.87 12.83
C PHE A 294 -15.20 -18.07 13.77
N GLN A 295 -14.90 -17.83 15.04
CA GLN A 295 -14.78 -18.88 16.04
C GLN A 295 -16.09 -19.66 16.16
N ASN A 296 -17.22 -18.97 16.32
CA ASN A 296 -18.55 -19.61 16.42
C ASN A 296 -18.86 -20.46 15.17
N HIS A 297 -18.48 -19.98 13.97
CA HIS A 297 -18.65 -20.74 12.74
C HIS A 297 -17.82 -22.02 12.75
N TYR A 298 -16.51 -21.95 13.01
CA TYR A 298 -15.63 -23.13 12.97
C TYR A 298 -15.86 -24.11 14.14
N ASP A 299 -16.17 -23.60 15.34
CA ASP A 299 -16.49 -24.42 16.51
C ASP A 299 -17.78 -25.23 16.28
N SER A 300 -18.73 -24.72 15.47
CA SER A 300 -19.97 -25.44 15.13
C SER A 300 -19.73 -26.72 14.31
N PHE A 301 -18.56 -26.85 13.67
CA PHE A 301 -18.12 -28.05 12.96
C PHE A 301 -17.25 -28.97 13.82
N HIS A 302 -17.12 -28.68 15.13
CA HIS A 302 -16.29 -29.44 16.06
C HIS A 302 -14.81 -29.55 15.64
N LEU A 303 -14.30 -28.53 14.93
CA LEU A 303 -12.90 -28.49 14.55
C LEU A 303 -11.99 -28.34 15.78
N GLN A 304 -10.86 -29.04 15.76
CA GLN A 304 -9.88 -28.95 16.85
C GLN A 304 -9.14 -27.62 16.78
N ARG A 305 -9.42 -26.73 17.74
CA ARG A 305 -8.67 -25.47 17.90
C ARG A 305 -7.22 -25.73 18.27
N LEU A 306 -6.31 -24.94 17.71
CA LEU A 306 -4.90 -24.91 18.06
C LEU A 306 -4.58 -23.74 18.98
N GLY A 307 -3.52 -23.90 19.78
CA GLY A 307 -2.95 -22.82 20.58
C GLY A 307 -2.13 -21.87 19.72
N ARG A 308 -0.96 -21.47 20.23
CA ARG A 308 -0.04 -20.59 19.50
C ARG A 308 0.61 -21.34 18.33
N VAL A 309 0.56 -20.73 17.14
CA VAL A 309 1.29 -21.17 15.94
C VAL A 309 2.46 -20.20 15.63
N PRO A 310 3.48 -20.62 14.86
CA PRO A 310 4.64 -19.79 14.53
C PRO A 310 4.30 -18.46 13.85
N GLU A 311 3.28 -18.44 13.00
CA GLU A 311 2.81 -17.28 12.24
C GLU A 311 2.11 -16.24 13.12
N GLY A 312 1.78 -16.59 14.38
CA GLY A 312 1.22 -15.67 15.35
C GLY A 312 -0.29 -15.42 15.22
N PHE A 313 -0.98 -16.12 14.32
CA PHE A 313 -2.43 -16.01 14.20
C PHE A 313 -3.14 -16.50 15.48
N PRO A 314 -4.18 -15.80 15.95
CA PRO A 314 -4.82 -16.08 17.25
C PRO A 314 -5.98 -17.10 17.18
N LEU A 315 -6.48 -17.38 15.98
CA LEU A 315 -7.57 -18.31 15.75
C LEU A 315 -7.20 -19.31 14.66
N CYS A 316 -6.77 -20.48 15.09
CA CYS A 316 -6.29 -21.56 14.24
C CYS A 316 -6.97 -22.87 14.59
N TYR A 317 -7.13 -23.73 13.59
CA TYR A 317 -7.73 -25.05 13.72
C TYR A 317 -6.92 -26.07 12.94
N LYS A 318 -6.88 -27.32 13.40
CA LYS A 318 -6.44 -28.42 12.53
C LYS A 318 -7.26 -28.40 11.24
N TYR A 319 -6.63 -28.79 10.15
CA TYR A 319 -7.24 -28.79 8.83
C TYR A 319 -7.54 -30.23 8.39
N PRO A 320 -8.79 -30.72 8.55
CA PRO A 320 -9.20 -31.99 7.96
C PRO A 320 -9.19 -31.88 6.43
N PRO A 321 -8.62 -32.84 5.69
CA PRO A 321 -8.51 -32.77 4.22
C PRO A 321 -9.85 -32.54 3.51
N GLU A 322 -10.93 -33.14 4.03
CA GLU A 322 -12.29 -33.04 3.51
C GLU A 322 -13.07 -31.78 3.94
N PHE A 323 -12.52 -30.94 4.82
CA PHE A 323 -13.24 -29.75 5.28
C PHE A 323 -13.24 -28.63 4.22
N ASN A 324 -14.44 -28.23 3.79
CA ASN A 324 -14.64 -27.19 2.77
C ASN A 324 -15.63 -26.08 3.17
N GLN A 325 -16.17 -26.11 4.40
CA GLN A 325 -17.18 -25.16 4.87
C GLN A 325 -16.55 -23.91 5.51
N PHE A 326 -15.67 -23.23 4.77
CA PHE A 326 -15.01 -22.01 5.25
C PHE A 326 -15.98 -20.83 5.31
N ALA A 327 -15.86 -20.00 6.36
CA ALA A 327 -16.66 -18.79 6.47
C ALA A 327 -16.25 -17.76 5.41
N SER A 328 -17.23 -17.11 4.78
CA SER A 328 -16.99 -15.95 3.93
C SER A 328 -16.71 -14.69 4.75
N LEU A 329 -16.02 -13.71 4.15
CA LEU A 329 -15.77 -12.40 4.73
C LEU A 329 -16.18 -11.31 3.74
N THR A 330 -16.89 -10.30 4.21
CA THR A 330 -17.26 -9.14 3.40
C THR A 330 -17.09 -7.86 4.20
N TYR A 331 -16.38 -6.90 3.63
CA TYR A 331 -16.33 -5.53 4.11
C TYR A 331 -17.43 -4.75 3.37
N GLN A 332 -18.46 -4.30 4.08
CA GLN A 332 -19.56 -3.56 3.48
C GLN A 332 -19.15 -2.09 3.38
N LEU A 333 -18.64 -1.69 2.23
CA LEU A 333 -18.20 -0.31 1.98
C LEU A 333 -19.38 0.51 1.46
N GLU A 334 -19.34 1.81 1.69
CA GLU A 334 -20.21 2.74 0.98
C GLU A 334 -20.00 2.59 -0.54
N GLY A 335 -21.07 2.32 -1.28
CA GLY A 335 -21.02 2.14 -2.73
C GLY A 335 -20.71 0.71 -3.22
N GLY A 336 -20.41 -0.24 -2.33
CA GLY A 336 -20.26 -1.64 -2.74
C GLY A 336 -19.72 -2.60 -1.67
N ASN A 337 -20.03 -3.87 -1.84
CA ASN A 337 -19.52 -4.93 -0.97
C ASN A 337 -18.17 -5.42 -1.48
N TYR A 338 -17.12 -5.24 -0.67
CA TYR A 338 -15.83 -5.86 -0.91
C TYR A 338 -15.85 -7.28 -0.36
N VAL A 339 -16.11 -8.25 -1.23
CA VAL A 339 -16.18 -9.67 -0.88
C VAL A 339 -14.79 -10.28 -1.05
N VAL A 340 -14.23 -10.81 0.04
CA VAL A 340 -12.97 -11.55 0.00
C VAL A 340 -13.26 -12.95 -0.55
N ASP A 341 -12.49 -13.39 -1.56
CA ASP A 341 -12.58 -14.77 -2.04
C ASP A 341 -12.36 -15.73 -0.84
N PRO A 342 -13.24 -16.72 -0.62
CA PRO A 342 -13.13 -17.66 0.50
C PRO A 342 -11.75 -18.32 0.64
N LYS A 343 -11.01 -18.51 -0.46
CA LYS A 343 -9.65 -19.06 -0.45
C LYS A 343 -8.65 -18.17 0.30
N TYR A 344 -8.92 -16.88 0.40
CA TYR A 344 -8.02 -15.89 0.99
C TYR A 344 -8.51 -15.36 2.33
N VAL A 345 -9.64 -15.83 2.86
CA VAL A 345 -10.10 -15.48 4.21
C VAL A 345 -9.19 -16.09 5.29
N ASN A 346 -8.63 -17.27 4.99
CA ASN A 346 -7.77 -18.01 5.91
C ASN A 346 -6.35 -18.13 5.35
N PHE A 347 -5.40 -18.26 6.26
CA PHE A 347 -4.05 -18.75 6.01
C PHE A 347 -4.02 -20.26 6.17
N TYR A 348 -3.32 -20.97 5.28
CA TYR A 348 -3.23 -22.42 5.28
C TYR A 348 -1.78 -22.87 5.41
N ASN A 349 -1.46 -23.64 6.46
CA ASN A 349 -0.21 -24.37 6.57
C ASN A 349 -0.49 -25.86 6.29
N THR A 350 -0.47 -26.22 5.01
CA THR A 350 -0.79 -27.59 4.56
C THR A 350 0.21 -28.62 5.04
N GLN A 351 1.49 -28.24 5.19
CA GLN A 351 2.53 -29.11 5.69
C GLN A 351 2.31 -29.48 7.16
N ALA A 352 1.91 -28.52 7.98
CA ALA A 352 1.62 -28.74 9.39
C ALA A 352 0.15 -29.13 9.67
N GLY A 353 -0.70 -29.17 8.63
CA GLY A 353 -2.08 -29.63 8.71
C GLY A 353 -3.02 -28.71 9.49
N TYR A 354 -2.88 -27.39 9.34
CA TYR A 354 -3.79 -26.42 9.98
C TYR A 354 -4.08 -25.20 9.12
N PHE A 355 -5.15 -24.50 9.49
CA PHE A 355 -5.49 -23.19 8.92
C PHE A 355 -5.81 -22.19 10.04
N CYS A 356 -5.70 -20.91 9.73
CA CYS A 356 -5.96 -19.82 10.66
C CYS A 356 -6.74 -18.71 9.96
N VAL A 357 -7.57 -17.96 10.69
CA VAL A 357 -8.18 -16.74 10.14
C VAL A 357 -7.07 -15.72 9.89
N ALA A 358 -6.97 -15.21 8.65
CA ALA A 358 -5.91 -14.31 8.22
C ALA A 358 -6.21 -12.85 8.64
N MET A 359 -6.31 -12.62 9.94
CA MET A 359 -6.64 -11.32 10.52
C MET A 359 -5.91 -11.10 11.85
N MET A 360 -5.43 -9.89 12.07
CA MET A 360 -4.67 -9.50 13.25
C MET A 360 -5.32 -8.32 13.99
N PRO A 361 -5.04 -8.15 15.29
CA PRO A 361 -5.47 -6.95 16.01
C PRO A 361 -4.70 -5.73 15.51
N GLY A 362 -5.43 -4.66 15.18
CA GLY A 362 -4.89 -3.34 14.88
C GLY A 362 -4.90 -2.44 16.11
N THR A 363 -3.93 -1.54 16.20
CA THR A 363 -3.80 -0.55 17.28
C THR A 363 -4.39 0.79 16.86
N GLY A 364 -5.69 0.98 17.11
CA GLY A 364 -6.36 2.25 16.86
C GLY A 364 -6.65 2.53 15.40
N LYS A 365 -6.51 1.57 14.48
CA LYS A 365 -6.87 1.69 13.06
C LYS A 365 -7.27 0.32 12.51
N SER A 366 -8.09 0.31 11.46
CA SER A 366 -8.40 -0.89 10.69
C SER A 366 -7.82 -0.79 9.28
N ILE A 367 -7.30 -1.90 8.76
CA ILE A 367 -6.53 -1.97 7.52
C ILE A 367 -7.00 -3.15 6.68
N LEU A 368 -7.36 -2.91 5.42
CA LEU A 368 -7.49 -3.94 4.40
C LEU A 368 -6.10 -4.25 3.83
N GLY A 369 -5.47 -5.30 4.33
CA GLY A 369 -4.13 -5.72 3.93
C GLY A 369 -4.09 -6.56 2.64
N ALA A 370 -2.91 -6.69 2.05
CA ALA A 370 -2.66 -7.36 0.77
C ALA A 370 -3.22 -8.79 0.69
N TRP A 371 -3.24 -9.54 1.80
CA TRP A 371 -3.81 -10.89 1.85
C TRP A 371 -5.28 -10.95 1.41
N HIS A 372 -6.09 -9.96 1.79
CA HIS A 372 -7.49 -9.87 1.37
C HIS A 372 -7.67 -9.10 0.04
N GLN A 373 -6.58 -8.73 -0.63
CA GLN A 373 -6.59 -8.05 -1.93
C GLN A 373 -6.24 -8.97 -3.12
N GLN A 374 -5.97 -10.25 -2.85
CA GLN A 374 -5.68 -11.26 -3.88
C GLN A 374 -6.87 -11.46 -4.83
N ASN A 375 -6.60 -11.56 -6.14
CA ASN A 375 -7.63 -11.66 -7.20
C ASN A 375 -8.69 -10.54 -7.17
N MET A 376 -8.27 -9.35 -6.76
CA MET A 376 -9.05 -8.12 -6.86
C MET A 376 -8.27 -7.12 -7.71
N ARG A 377 -8.90 -6.63 -8.78
CA ARG A 377 -8.45 -5.41 -9.46
C ARG A 377 -8.81 -4.24 -8.58
N VAL A 378 -7.81 -3.45 -8.21
CA VAL A 378 -8.00 -2.25 -7.40
C VAL A 378 -7.51 -1.05 -8.21
N THR A 379 -8.36 -0.04 -8.37
CA THR A 379 -8.04 1.20 -9.07
C THR A 379 -8.28 2.38 -8.13
N TYR A 380 -7.21 3.10 -7.85
CA TYR A 380 -7.26 4.37 -7.14
C TYR A 380 -7.47 5.45 -8.17
N ASN A 381 -8.62 6.12 -8.12
CA ASN A 381 -9.01 7.08 -9.14
C ASN A 381 -9.13 8.49 -8.56
N GLY A 382 -8.03 9.25 -8.67
CA GLY A 382 -7.96 10.64 -8.19
C GLY A 382 -8.94 11.59 -8.89
N ALA A 383 -9.32 11.33 -10.14
CA ALA A 383 -10.24 12.20 -10.90
C ALA A 383 -11.66 12.20 -10.32
N ILE A 384 -12.10 11.08 -9.75
CA ILE A 384 -13.40 10.94 -9.07
C ILE A 384 -13.26 10.77 -7.56
N ASN A 385 -12.05 10.98 -7.01
CA ASN A 385 -11.70 10.80 -5.61
C ASN A 385 -12.28 9.51 -4.99
N SER A 386 -12.12 8.38 -5.69
CA SER A 386 -12.73 7.10 -5.29
C SER A 386 -11.83 5.90 -5.56
N LEU A 387 -12.05 4.84 -4.80
CA LEU A 387 -11.53 3.51 -5.07
C LEU A 387 -12.54 2.75 -5.93
N GLN A 388 -12.08 2.12 -6.99
CA GLN A 388 -12.86 1.20 -7.79
C GLN A 388 -12.29 -0.21 -7.63
N PHE A 389 -13.16 -1.21 -7.51
CA PHE A 389 -12.72 -2.59 -7.34
C PHE A 389 -13.66 -3.60 -7.99
N SER A 390 -13.07 -4.68 -8.48
CA SER A 390 -13.77 -5.81 -9.09
C SER A 390 -12.93 -7.08 -8.99
N THR A 391 -13.59 -8.23 -8.85
CA THR A 391 -12.90 -9.52 -8.87
C THR A 391 -12.28 -9.75 -10.23
N GLU A 392 -11.04 -10.22 -10.26
CA GLU A 392 -10.33 -10.54 -11.50
C GLU A 392 -9.28 -11.62 -11.24
N THR A 393 -9.07 -12.51 -12.22
CA THR A 393 -7.95 -13.46 -12.19
C THR A 393 -6.65 -12.71 -12.46
N CYS A 394 -6.01 -12.21 -11.41
CA CYS A 394 -4.82 -11.37 -11.53
C CYS A 394 -3.62 -12.09 -12.15
N ALA A 395 -3.61 -13.43 -12.12
CA ALA A 395 -2.62 -14.24 -12.82
C ALA A 395 -2.68 -14.10 -14.35
N ASN A 396 -3.67 -13.41 -14.92
CA ASN A 396 -3.76 -13.07 -16.34
C ASN A 396 -3.41 -11.59 -16.61
N ASP A 397 -3.10 -10.80 -15.57
CA ASP A 397 -2.88 -9.36 -15.66
C ASP A 397 -1.45 -9.02 -16.12
N HIS A 398 -1.12 -9.35 -17.36
CA HIS A 398 0.22 -9.14 -17.93
C HIS A 398 0.26 -7.92 -18.87
N PRO A 399 1.46 -7.40 -19.22
CA PRO A 399 1.61 -6.30 -20.17
C PRO A 399 0.94 -6.55 -21.53
#